data_AF-X0Y1K5-F1
#
_entry.id   AF-X0Y1K5-F1
#
_cell.length_a   1.000
_cell.length_b   1.000
_cell.length_c   1.000
_cell.angle_alpha   90.00
_cell.angle_beta   90.00
_cell.angle_gamma   90.00
#
_symmetry.space_group_name_H-M   'P 1'
#
loop_
_entity.id
_entity.type
_entity.pdbx_description
1 polymer ?
#
loop_
_entity_poly.entity_id
_entity_poly.type
_entity_poly.pdbx_seq_one_letter_code
_entity_poly.pdbx_strand_id
1 'polypeptide(L)'
;RFLAGDKTSIPGMVRMSLGCYNNTGDIDRLVEMMHRISAGDYKGEYVVDKASGSYYPKNFREPFEDYFLLDTEIGLDAPDDRYCGI
;
A
#
# COMPACT_ATOMS: atom_id res chain seq x y z
N ARG A 1 -27.84 -4.56 -5.45
CA ARG A 1 -26.83 -4.51 -4.37
C ARG A 1 -25.72 -3.50 -4.65
N PHE A 2 -25.21 -3.39 -5.89
CA PHE A 2 -24.26 -2.34 -6.31
C PHE A 2 -24.78 -0.89 -6.26
N LEU A 3 -26.10 -0.68 -6.39
CA LEU A 3 -26.71 0.65 -6.48
C LEU A 3 -26.78 1.42 -5.14
N ALA A 4 -26.35 0.81 -4.03
CA ALA A 4 -26.46 1.38 -2.68
C ALA A 4 -25.17 1.99 -2.12
N GLY A 5 -24.12 2.12 -2.94
CA GLY A 5 -22.82 2.68 -2.52
C GLY A 5 -21.91 1.69 -1.76
N ASP A 6 -22.37 0.46 -1.52
CA ASP A 6 -21.57 -0.62 -0.93
C ASP A 6 -20.75 -1.33 -2.03
N LYS A 7 -19.43 -1.12 -1.99
CA LYS A 7 -18.47 -1.67 -2.96
C LYS A 7 -17.80 -2.98 -2.52
N THR A 8 -18.25 -3.59 -1.42
CA THR A 8 -17.60 -4.79 -0.84
C THR A 8 -17.67 -6.03 -1.73
N SER A 9 -18.61 -6.11 -2.67
CA SER A 9 -18.76 -7.26 -3.57
C SER A 9 -17.94 -7.18 -4.86
N ILE A 10 -17.09 -6.16 -5.02
CA ILE A 10 -16.24 -6.00 -6.20
C ILE A 10 -15.03 -6.94 -6.07
N PRO A 11 -14.79 -7.83 -7.05
CA PRO A 11 -13.59 -8.67 -7.04
C PRO A 11 -12.33 -7.80 -7.03
N GLY A 12 -11.38 -8.13 -6.16
CA GLY A 12 -10.08 -7.48 -6.13
C GLY A 12 -9.26 -7.79 -7.39
N MET A 13 -8.29 -6.94 -7.69
CA MET A 13 -7.32 -7.16 -8.77
C MET A 13 -5.91 -6.98 -8.21
N VAL A 14 -4.98 -7.80 -8.70
CA VAL A 14 -3.55 -7.64 -8.41
C VAL A 14 -2.85 -7.06 -9.63
N ARG A 15 -2.05 -6.02 -9.40
CA ARG A 15 -1.22 -5.36 -10.43
C ARG A 15 0.25 -5.49 -10.04
N MET A 16 1.06 -6.01 -10.95
CA MET A 16 2.52 -5.93 -10.88
C MET A 16 3.03 -5.02 -11.99
N SER A 17 3.91 -4.09 -11.64
CA SER A 17 4.56 -3.19 -12.60
C SER A 17 6.01 -3.65 -12.79
N LEU A 18 6.38 -4.02 -14.02
CA LEU A 18 7.72 -4.47 -14.37
C LEU A 18 8.55 -3.33 -14.97
N GLY A 19 9.85 -3.32 -14.69
CA GLY A 19 10.82 -2.37 -15.19
C GLY A 19 12.19 -3.00 -15.47
N CYS A 20 13.19 -2.18 -15.74
CA CYS A 20 14.53 -2.62 -16.16
C CYS A 20 15.32 -3.41 -15.10
N TYR A 21 14.92 -3.33 -13.83
CA TYR A 21 15.60 -4.00 -12.72
C TYR A 21 14.95 -5.34 -12.33
N ASN A 22 13.87 -5.75 -13.01
CA ASN A 22 13.25 -7.02 -12.71
C ASN A 22 14.00 -8.20 -13.34
N ASN A 23 13.94 -9.34 -12.67
CA ASN A 23 14.41 -10.62 -13.20
C ASN A 23 13.34 -11.71 -13.02
N THR A 24 13.61 -12.91 -13.55
CA THR A 24 12.66 -14.05 -13.48
C THR A 24 12.32 -14.43 -12.04
N GLY A 25 13.26 -14.26 -11.10
CA GLY A 25 13.02 -14.51 -9.69
C GLY A 25 11.99 -13.56 -9.06
N ASP A 26 11.74 -12.38 -9.62
CA ASP A 26 10.65 -11.51 -9.16
C ASP A 26 9.29 -12.07 -9.59
N ILE A 27 9.23 -12.65 -10.79
CA ILE A 27 8.03 -13.30 -11.32
C ILE A 27 7.73 -14.56 -10.51
N ASP A 28 8.75 -15.37 -10.21
CA ASP A 28 8.61 -16.57 -9.38
C ASP A 28 8.03 -16.22 -8.00
N ARG A 29 8.54 -15.15 -7.37
CA ARG A 29 8.00 -14.64 -6.09
C ARG A 29 6.56 -14.16 -6.20
N LEU A 30 6.18 -13.48 -7.28
CA LEU A 30 4.79 -13.09 -7.51
C LEU A 30 3.88 -14.33 -7.60
N VAL A 31 4.27 -15.32 -8.41
CA VAL A 31 3.49 -16.54 -8.62
C VAL A 31 3.34 -17.32 -7.32
N GLU A 32 4.42 -17.47 -6.55
CA GLU A 32 4.39 -18.12 -5.23
C GLU A 32 3.40 -17.42 -4.29
N MET A 33 3.46 -16.09 -4.20
CA MET A 33 2.55 -15.34 -3.35
C MET A 33 1.10 -15.43 -3.81
N MET A 34 0.85 -15.48 -5.13
CA MET A 34 -0.50 -15.67 -5.66
C MET A 34 -1.08 -17.03 -5.28
N HIS A 35 -0.28 -18.10 -5.32
CA HIS A 35 -0.70 -19.41 -4.84
C HIS A 35 -1.05 -19.38 -3.34
N ARG A 36 -0.21 -18.77 -2.51
CA ARG A 36 -0.47 -18.63 -1.07
C ARG A 36 -1.75 -17.85 -0.78
N ILE A 37 -1.95 -16.72 -1.45
CA ILE A 37 -3.19 -15.92 -1.33
C ILE A 37 -4.41 -16.74 -1.76
N SER A 38 -4.34 -17.45 -2.88
CA SER A 38 -5.45 -18.29 -3.37
C SER A 38 -5.80 -19.43 -2.41
N ALA A 39 -4.81 -19.96 -1.69
CA ALA A 39 -4.97 -21.01 -0.69
C ALA A 39 -5.43 -20.47 0.68
N GLY A 40 -5.55 -19.15 0.84
CA GLY A 40 -5.80 -18.53 2.15
C GLY A 40 -4.61 -18.63 3.12
N ASP A 41 -3.42 -19.01 2.64
CA ASP A 41 -2.17 -19.13 3.40
C ASP A 41 -1.38 -17.81 3.44
N TYR A 42 -2.13 -16.71 3.59
CA TYR A 42 -1.56 -15.39 3.84
C TYR A 42 -2.34 -14.73 4.97
N LYS A 43 -1.60 -14.32 6.01
CA LYS A 43 -2.18 -13.81 7.26
C LYS A 43 -2.19 -12.29 7.23
N GLY A 44 -3.37 -11.72 7.48
CA GLY A 44 -3.59 -10.29 7.64
C GLY A 44 -5.08 -10.03 7.75
N GLU A 45 -5.52 -9.37 8.82
CA GLU A 45 -6.90 -8.91 8.92
C GLU A 45 -7.00 -7.55 8.23
N TYR A 46 -7.87 -7.44 7.23
CA TYR A 46 -8.15 -6.18 6.55
C TYR A 46 -9.61 -5.79 6.76
N VAL A 47 -9.85 -4.50 6.95
CA VAL A 47 -11.20 -3.91 7.06
C VAL A 47 -11.47 -3.15 5.77
N VAL A 48 -12.63 -3.39 5.19
CA VAL A 48 -13.10 -2.68 3.99
C VAL A 48 -13.81 -1.40 4.38
N ASP A 49 -13.38 -0.27 3.83
CA ASP A 49 -14.17 0.95 3.82
C ASP A 49 -15.26 0.80 2.75
N LYS A 50 -16.51 0.71 3.18
CA LYS A 50 -17.66 0.44 2.30
C LYS A 50 -17.89 1.54 1.27
N ALA A 51 -17.52 2.79 1.57
CA ALA A 51 -17.75 3.94 0.69
C ALA A 51 -16.72 4.00 -0.45
N SER A 52 -15.43 3.83 -0.13
CA SER A 52 -14.37 3.81 -1.15
C SER A 52 -14.24 2.45 -1.84
N GLY A 53 -14.47 1.35 -1.11
CA GLY A 53 -14.13 -0.02 -1.50
C GLY A 53 -12.68 -0.40 -1.17
N SER A 54 -11.92 0.51 -0.53
CA SER A 54 -10.52 0.28 -0.13
C SER A 54 -10.41 -0.65 1.07
N TYR A 55 -9.32 -1.40 1.14
CA TYR A 55 -9.00 -2.30 2.25
C TYR A 55 -7.84 -1.73 3.06
N TYR A 56 -8.00 -1.67 4.38
CA TYR A 56 -6.98 -1.20 5.32
C TYR A 56 -6.58 -2.31 6.28
N PRO A 57 -5.28 -2.49 6.58
CA PRO A 57 -4.86 -3.46 7.56
C PRO A 57 -5.38 -3.10 8.95
N LYS A 58 -5.96 -4.07 9.64
CA LYS A 58 -6.51 -3.90 10.99
C LYS A 58 -5.38 -3.84 12.00
N ASN A 59 -5.41 -2.84 12.88
CA ASN A 59 -4.44 -2.65 13.98
C ASN A 59 -2.97 -2.53 13.51
N PHE A 60 -2.73 -2.16 12.26
CA PHE A 60 -1.38 -1.92 11.77
C PHE A 60 -0.97 -0.48 12.05
N ARG A 61 0.22 -0.32 12.65
CA ARG A 61 0.86 0.98 12.89
C ARG A 61 2.22 0.95 12.22
N GLU A 62 2.44 1.85 11.28
CA GLU A 62 3.76 2.06 10.67
C GLU A 62 4.74 2.57 11.73
N PRO A 63 5.87 1.87 11.96
CA PRO A 63 6.88 2.29 12.92
C PRO A 63 7.81 3.30 12.25
N PHE A 64 7.29 4.48 11.90
CA PHE A 64 8.08 5.53 11.23
C PHE A 64 9.33 5.93 12.01
N GLU A 65 9.26 5.90 13.34
CA GLU A 65 10.36 6.21 14.26
C GLU A 65 11.59 5.32 14.03
N ASP A 66 11.42 4.10 13.51
CA ASP A 66 12.51 3.16 13.23
C ASP A 66 13.30 3.53 11.96
N TYR A 67 12.70 4.33 11.06
CA TYR A 67 13.23 4.58 9.73
C TYR A 67 13.47 6.06 9.42
N PHE A 68 12.82 6.97 10.14
CA PHE A 68 12.89 8.41 9.91
C PHE A 68 13.35 9.14 11.16
N LEU A 69 14.44 9.88 11.03
CA LEU A 69 14.88 10.85 12.03
C LEU A 69 14.23 12.19 11.71
N LEU A 70 13.44 12.72 12.65
CA LEU A 70 12.96 14.10 12.59
C LEU A 70 14.07 15.00 13.12
N ASP A 71 14.85 15.58 12.22
CA ASP A 71 15.74 16.69 12.58
C ASP A 71 14.87 17.86 13.03
N THR A 72 14.91 18.15 14.33
CA THR A 72 14.09 19.19 14.96
C THR A 72 14.67 20.60 14.74
N GLU A 73 15.56 20.77 13.76
CA GLU A 73 16.27 22.04 13.48
C GLU A 73 15.78 22.82 12.25
N ILE A 74 14.64 22.46 11.66
CA ILE A 74 13.98 23.32 10.66
C ILE A 74 12.91 24.17 11.34
N GLY A 75 13.36 25.23 12.02
CA GLY A 75 12.46 26.05 12.81
C GLY A 75 12.94 27.43 13.24
N LEU A 76 14.05 27.98 12.75
CA LEU A 76 14.34 29.43 12.71
C LEU A 76 15.28 29.68 11.51
N ASP A 77 14.86 30.48 10.53
CA ASP A 77 15.61 30.92 9.32
C ASP A 77 15.63 30.03 8.06
N ALA A 78 14.46 29.77 7.45
CA ALA A 78 14.41 29.52 6.00
C ALA A 78 13.39 30.44 5.31
N PRO A 79 13.83 31.45 4.52
CA PRO A 79 12.95 32.15 3.61
C PRO A 79 12.81 31.39 2.27
N ASP A 80 11.62 31.50 1.67
CA ASP A 80 11.30 31.32 0.24
C ASP A 80 10.92 29.90 -0.25
N ASP A 81 9.67 29.50 0.02
CA ASP A 81 8.55 29.32 -0.92
C ASP A 81 8.80 28.82 -2.37
N ARG A 82 9.90 28.13 -2.68
CA ARG A 82 10.12 27.57 -4.01
C ARG A 82 10.58 26.10 -3.96
N TYR A 83 9.91 25.29 -4.79
CA TYR A 83 9.97 23.82 -4.97
C TYR A 83 8.89 23.05 -4.17
N CYS A 84 8.01 22.26 -4.78
CA CYS A 84 8.21 21.41 -5.97
C CYS A 84 6.98 21.45 -6.90
N GLY A 85 7.21 21.87 -8.14
CA GLY A 85 6.44 21.41 -9.29
C GLY A 85 7.25 20.34 -9.99
N ILE A 86 6.73 19.11 -9.99
CA ILE A 86 6.74 18.13 -11.09
C ILE A 86 5.41 17.40 -11.00
#